data_AF-A0A9J6MUN7-F1
#
_entry.id   AF-A0A9J6MUN7-F1
#
_cell.length_a   1.000
_cell.length_b   1.000
_cell.length_c   1.000
_cell.angle_alpha   90.00
_cell.angle_beta   90.00
_cell.angle_gamma   90.00
#
_symmetry.space_group_name_H-M   'P 1'
#
loop_
_entity.id
_entity.type
_entity.pdbx_description
1 polymer ?
#
loop_
_entity_poly.entity_id
_entity_poly.type
_entity_poly.pdbx_seq_one_letter_code
_entity_poly.pdbx_strand_id
1 'polypeptide(L)'
;MINDVQLKLNKSYFQIDTVIIYQREIYLIDVKNFEGDFYYDADGHLKKGNREIKNPLNQLERCENLFRQLLQNYGYKYHVESYLVHINPEFTLYQAPQNDHVIFPTQIKKFMRKLDKPSSRLNESHEKLAELLISLDQDEFPFAEFPSYDYTHLQKGILSPSCHTLSTSLEGNKIVCGLCRHEEYIDSAVLRSVRELVMLFPGIKITTNLVSEWCNEMVSKKTIRRILLQNYIAKGNTLGRYFE
;
A
#
# COMPACT_ATOMS: atom_id res chain seq x y z
N MET A 1 -13.55 -10.73 -8.92
CA MET A 1 -12.14 -10.37 -8.64
C MET A 1 -12.08 -9.93 -7.20
N ILE A 2 -11.07 -10.38 -6.47
CA ILE A 2 -10.83 -10.03 -5.07
C ILE A 2 -9.40 -9.52 -4.99
N ASN A 3 -9.17 -8.40 -4.32
CA ASN A 3 -7.87 -7.75 -4.25
C ASN A 3 -7.33 -7.82 -2.82
N ASP A 4 -6.01 -7.84 -2.72
CA ASP A 4 -5.26 -7.72 -1.46
C ASP A 4 -5.73 -8.68 -0.37
N VAL A 5 -5.79 -9.98 -0.70
CA VAL A 5 -6.28 -11.00 0.23
C VAL A 5 -5.12 -11.56 1.05
N GLN A 6 -5.26 -11.53 2.36
CA GLN A 6 -4.31 -12.07 3.33
C GLN A 6 -4.85 -13.36 3.93
N LEU A 7 -4.22 -14.48 3.58
CA LEU A 7 -4.69 -15.80 3.98
C LEU A 7 -3.69 -16.49 4.89
N LYS A 8 -4.24 -17.36 5.75
CA LYS A 8 -3.47 -18.21 6.64
C LYS A 8 -3.80 -19.66 6.40
N LEU A 9 -2.77 -20.47 6.21
CA LEU A 9 -2.87 -21.92 6.22
C LEU A 9 -1.88 -22.50 7.23
N ASN A 10 -2.39 -23.21 8.24
CA ASN A 10 -1.62 -23.72 9.36
C ASN A 10 -0.85 -22.58 10.07
N LYS A 11 0.49 -22.62 10.06
CA LYS A 11 1.39 -21.60 10.62
C LYS A 11 1.97 -20.65 9.56
N SER A 12 1.51 -20.75 8.31
CA SER A 12 2.02 -19.95 7.19
C SER A 12 1.01 -18.90 6.78
N TYR A 13 1.48 -17.65 6.70
CA TYR A 13 0.74 -16.53 6.13
C TYR A 13 1.21 -16.29 4.70
N PHE A 14 0.30 -15.86 3.85
CA PHE A 14 0.59 -15.49 2.46
C PHE A 14 -0.41 -14.44 1.98
N GLN A 15 0.06 -13.53 1.14
CA GLN A 15 -0.72 -12.44 0.57
C GLN A 15 -0.83 -12.65 -0.93
N ILE A 16 -1.98 -12.31 -1.49
CA ILE A 16 -2.24 -12.34 -2.92
C ILE A 16 -2.78 -10.98 -3.34
N ASP A 17 -2.05 -10.27 -4.20
CA ASP A 17 -2.46 -8.93 -4.66
C ASP A 17 -3.81 -8.98 -5.39
N THR A 18 -4.03 -10.00 -6.22
CA THR A 18 -5.31 -10.17 -6.94
C THR A 18 -5.64 -11.63 -7.20
N VAL A 19 -6.87 -12.00 -6.86
CA VAL A 19 -7.50 -13.30 -7.18
C VAL A 19 -8.60 -13.07 -8.21
N ILE A 20 -8.50 -13.74 -9.36
CA ILE A 20 -9.53 -13.76 -10.39
C ILE A 20 -10.12 -15.16 -10.48
N ILE A 21 -11.40 -15.30 -10.13
CA ILE A 21 -12.13 -16.56 -10.20
C ILE A 21 -12.84 -16.64 -11.55
N TYR A 22 -12.43 -17.60 -12.38
CA TYR A 22 -13.16 -18.01 -13.59
C TYR A 22 -13.93 -19.31 -13.32
N GLN A 23 -14.73 -19.77 -14.30
CA GLN A 23 -15.59 -20.93 -14.11
C GLN A 23 -14.82 -22.25 -13.84
N ARG A 24 -13.60 -22.38 -14.37
CA ARG A 24 -12.80 -23.62 -14.29
C ARG A 24 -11.42 -23.43 -13.69
N GLU A 25 -10.98 -22.18 -13.57
CA GLU A 25 -9.61 -21.84 -13.18
C GLU A 25 -9.62 -20.59 -12.31
N ILE A 26 -8.59 -20.45 -11.49
CA ILE A 26 -8.35 -19.27 -10.66
C ILE A 26 -6.98 -18.74 -11.03
N TYR A 27 -6.92 -17.43 -11.31
CA TYR A 27 -5.66 -16.74 -11.53
C TYR A 27 -5.26 -15.96 -10.29
N LEU A 28 -4.03 -16.17 -9.85
CA LEU A 28 -3.36 -15.36 -8.84
C LEU A 28 -2.41 -14.40 -9.56
N ILE A 29 -2.50 -13.12 -9.28
CA ILE A 29 -1.62 -12.12 -9.89
C ILE A 29 -0.81 -11.46 -8.77
N ASP A 30 0.51 -11.41 -8.94
CA ASP A 30 1.45 -10.68 -8.10
C ASP A 30 2.09 -9.56 -8.94
N VAL A 31 1.96 -8.31 -8.50
CA VAL A 31 2.39 -7.14 -9.27
C VAL A 31 3.67 -6.56 -8.67
N LYS A 32 4.70 -6.38 -9.51
CA LYS A 32 5.98 -5.78 -9.11
C LYS A 32 6.27 -4.50 -9.89
N ASN A 33 6.60 -3.45 -9.15
CA ASN A 33 7.02 -2.15 -9.70
C ASN A 33 8.55 -1.97 -9.59
N PHE A 34 9.31 -2.98 -10.00
CA PHE A 34 10.78 -2.91 -9.98
C PHE A 34 11.30 -1.99 -11.09
N GLU A 35 12.19 -1.07 -10.75
CA GLU A 35 12.81 -0.13 -11.69
C GLU A 35 14.26 -0.52 -11.99
N GLY A 36 14.65 -0.40 -13.26
CA GLY A 36 16.01 -0.60 -13.74
C GLY A 36 16.33 -2.05 -14.13
N ASP A 37 17.63 -2.34 -14.08
CA ASP A 37 18.23 -3.51 -14.71
C ASP A 37 18.47 -4.65 -13.72
N PHE A 38 17.87 -5.80 -14.01
CA PHE A 38 17.96 -7.04 -13.24
C PHE A 38 18.49 -8.18 -14.11
N TYR A 39 19.04 -9.21 -13.49
CA TYR A 39 19.46 -10.43 -14.17
C TYR A 39 19.39 -11.64 -13.25
N TYR A 40 19.20 -12.82 -13.83
CA TYR A 40 19.49 -14.08 -13.13
C TYR A 40 20.97 -14.41 -13.29
N ASP A 41 21.65 -14.79 -12.21
CA ASP A 41 23.00 -15.33 -12.33
C ASP A 41 23.01 -16.81 -12.73
N ALA A 42 24.20 -17.40 -12.84
CA ALA A 42 24.38 -18.78 -13.23
C ALA A 42 23.72 -19.79 -12.26
N ASP A 43 23.51 -19.39 -11.01
CA ASP A 43 22.87 -20.19 -9.96
C ASP A 43 21.35 -19.94 -9.88
N GLY A 44 20.82 -19.07 -10.75
CA GLY A 44 19.39 -18.75 -10.83
C GLY A 44 18.93 -17.72 -9.79
N HIS A 45 19.85 -17.00 -9.14
CA HIS A 45 19.52 -15.96 -8.18
C HIS A 45 19.23 -14.65 -8.91
N LEU A 46 18.15 -13.96 -8.53
CA LEU A 46 17.80 -12.65 -9.08
C LEU A 46 18.70 -11.57 -8.48
N LYS A 47 19.35 -10.77 -9.32
CA LYS A 47 20.24 -9.68 -8.90
C LYS A 47 19.89 -8.35 -9.54
N LYS A 48 20.18 -7.26 -8.83
CA LYS A 48 20.24 -5.88 -9.35
C LYS A 48 21.65 -5.35 -9.07
N GLY A 49 22.44 -5.13 -10.13
CA GLY A 49 23.88 -4.91 -9.98
C GLY A 49 24.54 -6.10 -9.26
N ASN A 50 25.23 -5.87 -8.14
CA ASN A 50 25.86 -6.94 -7.34
C ASN A 50 25.01 -7.40 -6.14
N ARG A 51 23.80 -6.86 -5.97
CA ARG A 51 22.93 -7.19 -4.84
C ARG A 51 21.97 -8.30 -5.23
N GLU A 52 21.98 -9.38 -4.46
CA GLU A 52 20.96 -10.42 -4.53
C GLU A 52 19.63 -9.91 -3.99
N ILE A 53 18.57 -10.21 -4.72
CA ILE A 53 17.19 -9.86 -4.42
C ILE A 53 16.40 -11.15 -4.32
N LYS A 54 15.51 -11.20 -3.33
CA LYS A 54 14.60 -12.33 -3.15
C LYS A 54 13.78 -12.55 -4.42
N ASN A 55 13.92 -13.72 -5.04
CA ASN A 55 13.26 -14.04 -6.30
C ASN A 55 11.72 -14.03 -6.13
N PRO A 56 10.98 -13.14 -6.83
CA PRO A 56 9.52 -13.09 -6.75
C PRO A 56 8.86 -14.38 -7.24
N LEU A 57 9.45 -15.09 -8.20
CA LEU A 57 8.90 -16.36 -8.70
C LEU A 57 8.80 -17.42 -7.62
N ASN A 58 9.83 -17.57 -6.78
CA ASN A 58 9.80 -18.54 -5.68
C ASN A 58 8.73 -18.18 -4.64
N GLN A 59 8.46 -16.88 -4.45
CA GLN A 59 7.40 -16.41 -3.55
C GLN A 59 6.03 -16.70 -4.13
N LEU A 60 5.87 -16.47 -5.43
CA LEU A 60 4.65 -16.75 -6.18
C LEU A 60 4.32 -18.25 -6.18
N GLU A 61 5.31 -19.11 -6.44
CA GLU A 61 5.14 -20.57 -6.42
C GLU A 61 4.74 -21.07 -5.03
N ARG A 62 5.37 -20.56 -3.96
CA ARG A 62 4.97 -20.85 -2.59
C ARG A 62 3.52 -20.42 -2.33
N CYS A 63 3.15 -19.22 -2.78
CA CYS A 63 1.81 -18.69 -2.62
C CYS A 63 0.75 -19.55 -3.34
N GLU A 64 1.01 -19.92 -4.59
CA GLU A 64 0.15 -20.80 -5.38
C GLU A 64 -0.06 -22.15 -4.70
N ASN A 65 1.01 -22.76 -4.18
CA ASN A 65 0.94 -24.03 -3.47
C ASN A 65 0.11 -23.95 -2.18
N LEU A 66 0.26 -22.88 -1.40
CA LEU A 66 -0.54 -22.66 -0.19
C LEU A 66 -2.01 -22.43 -0.54
N PHE A 67 -2.30 -21.64 -1.57
CA PHE A 67 -3.66 -21.37 -2.02
C PHE A 67 -4.34 -22.65 -2.53
N ARG A 68 -3.64 -23.47 -3.31
CA ARG A 68 -4.15 -24.77 -3.79
C ARG A 68 -4.50 -25.70 -2.64
N GLN A 69 -3.66 -25.78 -1.60
CA GLN A 69 -3.95 -26.58 -0.40
C GLN A 69 -5.14 -26.02 0.38
N LEU A 70 -5.24 -24.70 0.52
CA LEU A 70 -6.38 -24.04 1.14
C LEU A 70 -7.68 -24.43 0.44
N LEU A 71 -7.75 -24.29 -0.89
CA LEU A 71 -8.92 -24.69 -1.67
C LEU A 71 -9.31 -26.15 -1.43
N GLN A 72 -8.32 -27.05 -1.43
CA GLN A 72 -8.56 -28.48 -1.19
C GLN A 72 -9.15 -28.75 0.20
N ASN A 73 -8.69 -28.05 1.24
CA ASN A 73 -9.23 -28.20 2.60
C ASN A 73 -10.72 -27.82 2.70
N TYR A 74 -11.17 -26.89 1.87
CA TYR A 74 -12.58 -26.48 1.77
C TYR A 74 -13.36 -27.23 0.66
N GLY A 75 -12.76 -28.27 0.06
CA GLY A 75 -13.42 -29.14 -0.93
C GLY A 75 -13.46 -28.59 -2.36
N TYR A 76 -12.77 -27.49 -2.65
CA TYR A 76 -12.69 -26.91 -3.99
C TYR A 76 -11.56 -27.53 -4.82
N LYS A 77 -11.84 -27.81 -6.10
CA LYS A 77 -10.91 -28.46 -7.04
C LYS A 77 -10.71 -27.61 -8.31
N TYR A 78 -10.25 -26.38 -8.12
CA TYR A 78 -9.90 -25.50 -9.25
C TYR A 78 -8.48 -25.78 -9.75
N HIS A 79 -8.29 -25.58 -11.06
CA HIS A 79 -6.95 -25.33 -11.60
C HIS A 79 -6.52 -23.93 -11.16
N VAL A 80 -5.33 -23.81 -10.59
CA VAL A 80 -4.79 -22.53 -10.10
C VAL A 80 -3.54 -22.23 -10.89
N GLU A 81 -3.51 -21.05 -11.51
CA GLU A 81 -2.32 -20.51 -12.17
C GLU A 81 -1.94 -19.19 -11.53
N SER A 82 -0.64 -18.97 -11.39
CA SER A 82 -0.11 -17.70 -10.91
C SER A 82 0.66 -16.95 -12.00
N TYR A 83 0.61 -15.62 -11.94
CA TYR A 83 1.28 -14.71 -12.87
C TYR A 83 2.01 -13.61 -12.11
N LEU A 84 3.30 -13.46 -12.41
CA LEU A 84 4.13 -12.34 -11.95
C LEU A 84 4.07 -11.23 -13.01
N VAL A 85 3.62 -10.04 -12.64
CA VAL A 85 3.44 -8.93 -13.57
C VAL A 85 4.36 -7.77 -13.21
N HIS A 86 5.30 -7.44 -14.10
CA HIS A 86 6.16 -6.28 -13.98
C HIS A 86 5.54 -5.08 -14.70
N ILE A 87 5.25 -4.00 -13.95
CA ILE A 87 4.50 -2.85 -14.48
C ILE A 87 5.37 -1.65 -14.86
N ASN A 88 6.58 -1.54 -14.30
CA ASN A 88 7.44 -0.39 -14.55
C ASN A 88 8.01 -0.45 -15.99
N PRO A 89 7.78 0.55 -16.86
CA PRO A 89 8.33 0.58 -18.23
C PRO A 89 9.87 0.55 -18.29
N GLU A 90 10.55 0.97 -17.24
CA GLU A 90 12.01 0.98 -17.12
C GLU A 90 12.58 -0.32 -16.52
N PHE A 91 11.75 -1.36 -16.38
CA PHE A 91 12.19 -2.68 -15.94
C PHE A 91 12.83 -3.47 -17.08
N THR A 92 14.06 -3.93 -16.86
CA THR A 92 14.76 -4.86 -17.75
C THR A 92 15.20 -6.09 -16.97
N LEU A 93 14.94 -7.28 -17.51
CA LEU A 93 15.44 -8.55 -16.97
C LEU A 93 16.33 -9.23 -18.01
N TYR A 94 17.64 -9.12 -17.84
CA TYR A 94 18.60 -9.88 -18.65
C TYR A 94 18.56 -11.35 -18.27
N GLN A 95 18.83 -12.21 -19.26
CA GLN A 95 18.82 -13.67 -19.08
C GLN A 95 17.47 -14.18 -18.54
N ALA A 96 16.38 -13.50 -18.90
CA ALA A 96 15.03 -13.91 -18.53
C ALA A 96 14.75 -15.33 -19.05
N PRO A 97 14.35 -16.27 -18.19
CA PRO A 97 13.92 -17.59 -18.64
C PRO A 97 12.65 -17.45 -19.49
N GLN A 98 12.48 -18.34 -20.46
CA GLN A 98 11.23 -18.42 -21.20
C GLN A 98 10.13 -18.97 -20.28
N ASN A 99 9.38 -18.07 -19.66
CA ASN A 99 8.33 -18.40 -18.70
C ASN A 99 7.06 -17.58 -19.00
N ASP A 100 5.99 -18.25 -19.42
CA ASP A 100 4.70 -17.62 -19.75
C ASP A 100 3.95 -17.09 -18.52
N HIS A 101 4.41 -17.41 -17.31
CA HIS A 101 3.90 -16.89 -16.04
C HIS A 101 4.56 -15.58 -15.62
N VAL A 102 5.55 -15.07 -16.37
CA VAL A 102 6.14 -13.74 -16.17
C VAL A 102 5.68 -12.80 -17.26
N ILE A 103 4.97 -11.74 -16.88
CA ILE A 103 4.44 -10.73 -17.78
C ILE A 103 5.29 -9.47 -17.65
N PHE A 104 6.01 -9.14 -18.72
CA PHE A 104 6.82 -7.92 -18.80
C PHE A 104 5.96 -6.69 -19.17
N PRO A 105 6.46 -5.46 -18.94
CA PRO A 105 5.72 -4.22 -19.22
C PRO A 105 5.16 -4.16 -20.65
N THR A 106 5.95 -4.64 -21.61
CA THR A 106 5.59 -4.69 -23.04
C THR A 106 4.49 -5.71 -23.36
N GLN A 107 4.25 -6.68 -22.48
CA GLN A 107 3.29 -7.77 -22.65
C GLN A 107 1.95 -7.51 -21.93
N ILE A 108 1.88 -6.50 -21.06
CA ILE A 108 0.68 -6.20 -20.25
C ILE A 108 -0.58 -6.09 -21.12
N LYS A 109 -0.52 -5.35 -22.23
CA LYS A 109 -1.69 -5.20 -23.12
C LYS A 109 -2.18 -6.54 -23.69
N LYS A 110 -1.26 -7.47 -24.00
CA LYS A 110 -1.61 -8.82 -24.46
C LYS A 110 -2.20 -9.64 -23.32
N PHE A 111 -1.65 -9.52 -22.13
CA PHE A 111 -2.15 -10.19 -20.93
C PHE A 111 -3.56 -9.72 -20.55
N MET A 112 -3.85 -8.43 -20.56
CA MET A 112 -5.20 -7.90 -20.29
C MET A 112 -6.25 -8.48 -21.26
N ARG A 113 -5.94 -8.55 -22.56
CA ARG A 113 -6.83 -9.20 -23.54
C ARG A 113 -7.05 -10.70 -23.27
N LYS A 114 -6.09 -11.39 -22.63
CA LYS A 114 -6.26 -12.78 -22.20
C LYS A 114 -7.25 -12.86 -21.03
N LEU A 115 -7.22 -11.88 -20.12
CA LEU A 115 -8.13 -11.79 -18.98
C LEU A 115 -9.56 -11.41 -19.41
N ASP A 116 -9.70 -10.58 -20.44
CA ASP A 116 -10.98 -10.10 -21.00
C ASP A 116 -11.74 -11.15 -21.84
N LYS A 117 -11.26 -12.40 -21.90
CA LYS A 117 -11.99 -13.46 -22.60
C LYS A 117 -13.41 -13.59 -22.02
N PRO A 118 -14.44 -13.79 -22.86
CA PRO A 118 -15.82 -13.90 -22.39
C PRO A 118 -15.93 -15.08 -21.42
N SER A 119 -15.99 -14.76 -20.13
CA SER A 119 -16.15 -15.75 -19.08
C SER A 119 -17.53 -16.38 -19.23
N SER A 120 -17.57 -17.70 -19.22
CA SER A 120 -18.77 -18.46 -18.96
C SER A 120 -19.47 -17.99 -17.69
N ARG A 121 -20.79 -18.17 -17.62
CA ARG A 121 -21.63 -17.67 -16.52
C ARG A 121 -21.11 -18.24 -15.18
N LEU A 122 -20.67 -17.33 -14.31
CA LEU A 122 -20.44 -17.65 -12.90
C LEU A 122 -21.76 -18.13 -12.29
N ASN A 123 -21.64 -18.96 -11.27
CA ASN A 123 -22.77 -19.54 -10.54
C ASN A 123 -22.56 -19.37 -9.04
N GLU A 124 -23.55 -19.75 -8.25
CA GLU A 124 -23.57 -19.64 -6.78
C GLU A 124 -22.33 -20.29 -6.11
N SER A 125 -21.74 -21.34 -6.70
CA SER A 125 -20.51 -21.93 -6.15
C SER A 125 -19.30 -21.01 -6.23
N HIS A 126 -19.23 -20.12 -7.22
CA HIS A 126 -18.13 -19.15 -7.35
C HIS A 126 -18.33 -17.99 -6.38
N GLU A 127 -19.58 -17.58 -6.16
CA GLU A 127 -19.95 -16.58 -5.17
C GLU A 127 -19.61 -17.07 -3.76
N LYS A 128 -20.00 -18.30 -3.41
CA LYS A 128 -19.62 -18.94 -2.14
C LYS A 128 -18.11 -19.06 -1.94
N LEU A 129 -17.36 -19.32 -3.01
CA LEU A 129 -15.90 -19.31 -2.92
C LEU A 129 -15.38 -17.90 -2.63
N ALA A 130 -15.90 -16.88 -3.30
CA ALA A 130 -15.49 -15.50 -3.06
C ALA A 130 -15.82 -15.05 -1.62
N GLU A 131 -17.02 -15.34 -1.14
CA GLU A 131 -17.43 -15.09 0.25
C GLU A 131 -16.54 -15.83 1.26
N LEU A 132 -16.20 -17.09 0.98
CA LEU A 132 -15.27 -17.85 1.80
C LEU A 132 -13.92 -17.16 1.87
N LEU A 133 -13.33 -16.76 0.74
CA LEU A 133 -12.02 -16.11 0.72
C LEU A 133 -12.04 -14.79 1.50
N ILE A 134 -13.11 -14.01 1.36
CA ILE A 134 -13.31 -12.78 2.15
C ILE A 134 -13.43 -13.09 3.64
N SER A 135 -14.15 -14.16 4.03
CA SER A 135 -14.29 -14.55 5.44
C SER A 135 -13.00 -15.08 6.07
N LEU A 136 -12.07 -15.55 5.24
CA LEU A 136 -10.76 -16.05 5.67
C LEU A 136 -9.69 -14.95 5.67
N ASP A 137 -9.99 -13.81 5.05
CA ASP A 137 -9.10 -12.67 4.99
C ASP A 137 -8.77 -12.19 6.40
N GLN A 138 -7.49 -11.92 6.65
CA GLN A 138 -7.00 -11.51 7.95
C GLN A 138 -6.76 -10.00 7.94
N ASP A 139 -7.45 -9.27 8.83
CA ASP A 139 -7.28 -7.81 8.95
C ASP A 139 -5.87 -7.41 9.45
N GLU A 140 -5.17 -8.30 10.16
CA GLU A 140 -3.86 -8.00 10.76
C GLU A 140 -2.82 -9.08 10.47
N PHE A 141 -1.74 -8.70 9.81
CA PHE A 141 -0.54 -9.53 9.70
C PHE A 141 0.21 -9.49 11.04
N PRO A 142 0.39 -10.62 11.75
CA PRO A 142 1.05 -10.61 13.06
C PRO A 142 2.56 -10.29 12.99
N PHE A 143 3.09 -10.09 11.78
CA PHE A 143 4.48 -9.70 11.53
C PHE A 143 4.59 -8.33 10.84
N ALA A 144 3.54 -7.52 10.85
CA ALA A 144 3.66 -6.11 10.51
C ALA A 144 4.47 -5.41 11.61
N GLU A 145 5.80 -5.58 11.58
CA GLU A 145 6.72 -4.76 12.33
C GLU A 145 6.71 -3.38 11.69
N PHE A 146 5.73 -2.57 12.06
CA PHE A 146 5.88 -1.15 11.90
C PHE A 146 7.12 -0.74 12.71
N PRO A 147 8.00 0.11 12.17
CA PRO A 147 9.08 0.65 12.97
C PRO A 147 8.46 1.27 14.21
N SER A 148 8.98 0.94 15.40
CA SER A 148 8.52 1.61 16.61
C SER A 148 8.79 3.10 16.44
N TYR A 149 7.72 3.88 16.35
CA TYR A 149 7.78 5.33 16.30
C TYR A 149 7.09 5.90 17.53
N ASP A 150 7.69 6.94 18.08
CA ASP A 150 7.13 7.72 19.17
C ASP A 150 7.06 9.17 18.72
N TYR A 151 6.01 9.87 19.16
CA TYR A 151 5.79 11.28 18.85
C TYR A 151 7.03 12.15 19.11
N THR A 152 7.78 11.86 20.17
CA THR A 152 8.98 12.63 20.56
C THR A 152 10.12 12.48 19.56
N HIS A 153 10.27 11.32 18.92
CA HIS A 153 11.37 11.03 17.99
C HIS A 153 11.10 11.46 16.55
N LEU A 154 9.83 11.69 16.17
CA LEU A 154 9.51 12.16 14.82
C LEU A 154 9.96 13.61 14.62
N GLN A 155 10.51 13.91 13.44
CA GLN A 155 10.83 15.27 13.04
C GLN A 155 9.53 16.05 12.81
N LYS A 156 9.40 17.22 13.45
CA LYS A 156 8.24 18.10 13.34
C LYS A 156 8.39 19.03 12.13
N GLY A 157 7.26 19.42 11.54
CA GLY A 157 7.18 20.38 10.43
C GLY A 157 6.01 20.08 9.49
N ILE A 158 5.79 20.98 8.54
CA ILE A 158 4.73 20.84 7.54
C ILE A 158 5.32 20.18 6.29
N LEU A 159 4.88 18.96 5.97
CA LEU A 159 5.30 18.26 4.75
C LEU A 159 4.79 18.97 3.50
N SER A 160 5.54 18.94 2.39
CA SER A 160 5.00 19.32 1.08
C SER A 160 4.04 18.22 0.58
N PRO A 161 2.81 18.55 0.14
CA PRO A 161 1.88 17.54 -0.39
C PRO A 161 2.35 16.96 -1.74
N SER A 162 3.30 17.61 -2.41
CA SER A 162 3.80 17.19 -3.73
C SER A 162 5.02 16.27 -3.66
N CYS A 163 5.97 16.53 -2.76
CA CYS A 163 7.22 15.76 -2.68
C CYS A 163 7.56 15.25 -1.28
N HIS A 164 6.67 15.45 -0.31
CA HIS A 164 6.78 14.93 1.06
C HIS A 164 8.07 15.30 1.80
N THR A 165 8.73 16.38 1.40
CA THR A 165 9.84 16.97 2.16
C THR A 165 9.33 17.88 3.27
N LEU A 166 10.09 17.98 4.37
CA LEU A 166 9.89 18.97 5.43
C LEU A 166 10.58 20.32 5.14
N SER A 167 11.24 20.45 3.98
CA SER A 167 11.84 21.71 3.53
C SER A 167 10.75 22.67 3.07
N THR A 168 9.97 23.20 4.00
CA THR A 168 8.88 24.16 3.75
C THR A 168 9.07 25.42 4.57
N SER A 169 8.58 26.54 4.05
CA SER A 169 8.65 27.86 4.69
C SER A 169 7.33 28.60 4.58
N LEU A 170 7.05 29.43 5.59
CA LEU A 170 5.92 30.35 5.57
C LEU A 170 6.29 31.60 4.77
N GLU A 171 5.60 31.83 3.66
CA GLU A 171 5.72 33.03 2.84
C GLU A 171 4.36 33.73 2.77
N GLY A 172 4.20 34.80 3.55
CA GLY A 172 2.92 35.51 3.66
C GLY A 172 1.81 34.63 4.26
N ASN A 173 0.81 34.29 3.45
CA ASN A 173 -0.31 33.42 3.86
C ASN A 173 -0.24 32.00 3.26
N LYS A 174 0.94 31.59 2.76
CA LYS A 174 1.18 30.31 2.10
C LYS A 174 2.37 29.56 2.70
N ILE A 175 2.31 28.25 2.65
CA ILE A 175 3.43 27.35 2.87
C ILE A 175 4.03 27.02 1.51
N VAL A 176 5.33 27.26 1.34
CA VAL A 176 6.07 27.07 0.09
C VAL A 176 7.12 25.99 0.29
N CYS A 177 7.19 25.02 -0.62
CA CYS A 177 8.22 24.00 -0.60
C CYS A 177 9.54 24.51 -1.20
N GLY A 178 10.64 24.38 -0.46
CA GLY A 178 11.98 24.74 -0.91
C GLY A 178 12.55 23.85 -2.02
N LEU A 179 12.02 22.64 -2.22
CA LEU A 179 12.48 21.71 -3.25
C LEU A 179 11.65 21.77 -4.53
N CYS A 180 10.33 21.49 -4.43
CA CYS A 180 9.46 21.42 -5.62
C CYS A 180 8.69 22.72 -5.89
N ARG A 181 8.85 23.76 -5.06
CA ARG A 181 8.17 25.06 -5.17
C ARG A 181 6.63 24.99 -5.11
N HIS A 182 6.05 23.84 -4.76
CA HIS A 182 4.61 23.73 -4.52
C HIS A 182 4.17 24.68 -3.40
N GLU A 183 3.04 25.34 -3.61
CA GLU A 183 2.46 26.31 -2.67
C GLU A 183 1.09 25.83 -2.18
N GLU A 184 0.87 25.93 -0.87
CA GLU A 184 -0.41 25.59 -0.24
C GLU A 184 -0.81 26.71 0.73
N TYR A 185 -2.10 27.05 0.84
CA TYR A 185 -2.56 28.01 1.84
C TYR A 185 -2.40 27.46 3.26
N ILE A 186 -2.12 28.34 4.24
CA ILE A 186 -1.92 27.93 5.65
C ILE A 186 -3.08 27.07 6.17
N ASP A 187 -4.32 27.45 5.88
CA ASP A 187 -5.50 26.73 6.35
C ASP A 187 -5.50 25.28 5.85
N SER A 188 -5.21 25.05 4.57
CA SER A 188 -5.11 23.71 3.99
C SER A 188 -3.95 22.91 4.57
N ALA A 189 -2.78 23.54 4.70
CA ALA A 189 -1.58 22.91 5.24
C ALA A 189 -1.76 22.46 6.69
N VAL A 190 -2.33 23.32 7.55
CA VAL A 190 -2.63 22.97 8.95
C VAL A 190 -3.64 21.84 9.03
N LEU A 191 -4.73 21.86 8.25
CA LEU A 191 -5.72 20.78 8.26
C LEU A 191 -5.13 19.45 7.79
N ARG A 192 -4.24 19.48 6.79
CA ARG A 192 -3.52 18.28 6.36
C ARG A 192 -2.59 17.76 7.45
N SER A 193 -1.85 18.63 8.13
CA SER A 193 -1.01 18.24 9.26
C SER A 193 -1.80 17.69 10.45
N VAL A 194 -3.03 18.15 10.70
CA VAL A 194 -3.93 17.54 11.68
C VAL A 194 -4.35 16.13 11.25
N ARG A 195 -4.67 15.92 9.96
CA ARG A 195 -4.98 14.57 9.44
C ARG A 195 -3.79 13.62 9.57
N GLU A 196 -2.59 14.09 9.28
CA GLU A 196 -1.33 13.33 9.47
C GLU A 196 -1.17 12.90 10.93
N LEU A 197 -1.37 13.83 11.89
CA LEU A 197 -1.33 13.54 13.32
C LEU A 197 -2.31 12.45 13.74
N VAL A 198 -3.58 12.55 13.32
CA VAL A 198 -4.62 11.58 13.67
C VAL A 198 -4.33 10.21 13.06
N MET A 199 -3.77 10.18 11.84
CA MET A 199 -3.39 8.96 11.15
C MET A 199 -2.22 8.25 11.84
N LEU A 200 -1.21 9.00 12.27
CA LEU A 200 -0.03 8.45 12.96
C LEU A 200 -0.32 8.09 14.42
N PHE A 201 -1.20 8.83 15.10
CA PHE A 201 -1.50 8.62 16.51
C PHE A 201 -3.00 8.51 16.75
N PRO A 202 -3.62 7.37 16.39
CA PRO A 202 -5.04 7.14 16.64
C PRO A 202 -5.39 7.35 18.13
N GLY A 203 -6.41 8.18 18.39
CA GLY A 203 -6.87 8.49 19.75
C GLY A 203 -6.16 9.68 20.43
N ILE A 204 -5.19 10.34 19.79
CA ILE A 204 -4.59 11.57 20.32
C ILE A 204 -5.61 12.71 20.35
N LYS A 205 -5.67 13.46 21.47
CA LYS A 205 -6.54 14.64 21.58
C LYS A 205 -5.90 15.82 20.86
N ILE A 206 -6.55 16.31 19.81
CA ILE A 206 -6.04 17.45 19.04
C ILE A 206 -6.16 18.73 19.86
N THR A 207 -5.02 19.35 20.19
CA THR A 207 -4.98 20.66 20.87
C THR A 207 -4.22 21.66 20.02
N THR A 208 -4.48 22.96 20.22
CA THR A 208 -3.71 24.02 19.52
C THR A 208 -2.21 23.92 19.78
N ASN A 209 -1.80 23.52 20.99
CA ASN A 209 -0.38 23.35 21.32
C ASN A 209 0.23 22.16 20.59
N LEU A 210 -0.46 21.03 20.57
CA LEU A 210 -0.03 19.83 19.84
C LEU A 210 0.18 20.13 18.35
N VAL A 211 -0.80 20.77 17.71
CA VAL A 211 -0.71 21.10 16.27
C VAL A 211 0.39 22.13 16.01
N SER A 212 0.59 23.09 16.92
CA SER A 212 1.67 24.07 16.83
C SER A 212 3.04 23.40 16.90
N GLU A 213 3.24 22.48 17.84
CA GLU A 213 4.49 21.72 17.95
C GLU A 213 4.70 20.84 16.73
N TRP A 214 3.68 20.10 16.29
CA TRP A 214 3.75 19.25 15.10
C TRP A 214 4.10 20.02 13.83
N CYS A 215 3.58 21.24 13.68
CA CYS A 215 3.93 22.14 12.58
C CYS A 215 5.26 22.89 12.78
N ASN A 216 6.08 22.48 13.77
CA ASN A 216 7.35 23.10 14.13
C ASN A 216 7.26 24.61 14.38
N GLU A 217 6.17 25.05 15.01
CA GLU A 217 5.85 26.45 15.32
C GLU A 217 5.85 27.41 14.11
N MET A 218 5.81 26.86 12.89
CA MET A 218 5.81 27.64 11.64
C MET A 218 4.58 28.55 11.51
N VAL A 219 3.46 28.15 12.11
CA VAL A 219 2.19 28.88 12.09
C VAL A 219 1.84 29.32 13.50
N SER A 220 1.41 30.58 13.66
CA SER A 220 1.04 31.10 14.98
C SER A 220 -0.11 30.31 15.62
N LYS A 221 -0.04 30.09 16.94
CA LYS A 221 -1.10 29.44 17.72
C LYS A 221 -2.47 30.11 17.55
N LYS A 222 -2.50 31.43 17.32
CA LYS A 222 -3.74 32.17 17.04
C LYS A 222 -4.38 31.72 15.73
N THR A 223 -3.58 31.60 14.67
CA THR A 223 -4.03 31.12 13.36
C THR A 223 -4.47 29.66 13.44
N ILE A 224 -3.67 28.80 14.07
CA ILE A 224 -4.03 27.38 14.28
C ILE A 224 -5.36 27.27 15.04
N ARG A 225 -5.53 28.01 16.13
CA ARG A 225 -6.78 27.99 16.91
C ARG A 225 -7.98 28.44 16.09
N ARG A 226 -7.83 29.48 15.24
CA ARG A 226 -8.89 29.92 14.32
C ARG A 226 -9.27 28.78 13.36
N ILE A 227 -8.28 28.16 12.72
CA ILE A 227 -8.49 27.06 11.75
C ILE A 227 -9.20 25.89 12.43
N LEU A 228 -8.74 25.48 13.62
CA LEU A 228 -9.35 24.39 14.37
C LEU A 228 -10.81 24.71 14.75
N LEU A 229 -11.10 25.92 15.22
CA LEU A 229 -12.47 26.33 15.55
C LEU A 229 -13.42 26.40 14.34
N GLN A 230 -12.89 26.63 13.15
CA GLN A 230 -13.68 26.69 11.91
C GLN A 230 -13.99 25.31 11.31
N ASN A 231 -13.19 24.29 11.65
CA ASN A 231 -13.25 22.99 10.98
C ASN A 231 -13.55 21.80 11.92
N TYR A 232 -13.44 21.99 13.24
CA TYR A 232 -13.61 20.95 14.25
C TYR A 232 -14.49 21.44 15.41
N ILE A 233 -15.08 20.49 16.14
CA ILE A 233 -15.90 20.76 17.32
C ILE A 233 -14.99 20.90 18.54
N ALA A 234 -15.04 22.07 19.18
CA ALA A 234 -14.27 22.30 20.41
C ALA A 234 -14.94 21.62 21.62
N LYS A 235 -14.17 20.82 22.36
CA LYS A 235 -14.59 20.17 23.61
C LYS A 235 -13.67 20.56 24.77
N GLY A 236 -14.23 20.67 25.97
CA GLY A 236 -13.50 20.98 27.21
C GLY A 236 -13.33 22.48 27.55
N ASN A 237 -12.87 22.73 28.78
CA ASN A 237 -12.67 24.07 29.34
C ASN A 237 -11.33 24.69 28.92
N THR A 238 -11.10 25.97 29.24
CA THR A 238 -9.98 26.79 28.74
C THR A 238 -8.59 26.14 28.83
N LEU A 239 -8.30 25.38 29.89
CA LEU A 239 -7.00 24.69 30.08
C LEU A 239 -6.93 23.29 29.45
N GLY A 240 -8.05 22.69 29.06
CA GLY A 240 -8.14 21.31 28.53
C GLY A 240 -8.88 21.23 27.21
N ARG A 241 -8.94 22.34 26.46
CA ARG A 241 -9.69 22.40 25.20
C ARG A 241 -8.99 21.57 24.13
N TYR A 242 -9.76 20.69 23.52
CA TYR A 242 -9.34 19.87 22.39
C TYR A 242 -10.41 19.89 21.29
N PHE A 243 -10.06 19.36 20.13
CA PHE A 243 -10.85 19.43 18.90
C PHE A 243 -11.10 18.02 18.37
N GLU A 244 -12.34 17.75 17.97
CA GLU A 244 -12.79 16.50 17.33
C GLU A 244 -13.52 16.80 16.02
#